data_AF-A0A354AY57-F1
#
_entry.id   AF-A0A354AY57-F1
#
_cell.length_a   1.000
_cell.length_b   1.000
_cell.length_c   1.000
_cell.angle_alpha   90.00
_cell.angle_beta   90.00
_cell.angle_gamma   90.00
#
_symmetry.space_group_name_H-M   'P 1'
#
loop_
_entity.id
_entity.type
_entity.pdbx_description
1 polymer ?
#
loop_
_entity_poly.entity_id
_entity_poly.type
_entity_poly.pdbx_seq_one_letter_code
_entity_poly.pdbx_strand_id
1 'polypeptide(L)'
;DLFNSGLRPAINVGISVSRVGGAAQTKAIKKIAGTLKLELAQFDELAAFSQFASDLDAATQKQLGRGKRLRELLKQPQFSPLILAEQVAVVYAGVKGLIDEVPVELVSQFTRELREYLKSNKPEFISKVQTEKQLSEEAEAMLKEAINEVKSTMLATA
;
A
#
# COMPACT_ATOMS: atom_id res chain seq x y z
N ASP A 1 -9.89 -15.53 12.64
CA ASP A 1 -10.69 -14.31 12.33
C ASP A 1 -10.26 -13.58 11.07
N LEU A 2 -9.02 -13.05 10.97
CA LEU A 2 -8.57 -12.29 9.78
C LEU A 2 -8.77 -13.03 8.44
N PHE A 3 -8.49 -14.34 8.40
CA PHE A 3 -8.69 -15.16 7.20
C PHE A 3 -10.16 -15.24 6.77
N ASN A 4 -11.08 -15.31 7.75
CA ASN A 4 -12.53 -15.41 7.53
C ASN A 4 -13.13 -14.05 7.17
N SER A 5 -12.52 -12.94 7.63
CA SER A 5 -12.89 -11.58 7.25
C SER A 5 -12.29 -11.12 5.91
N GLY A 6 -11.73 -12.05 5.12
CA GLY A 6 -11.22 -11.77 3.77
C GLY A 6 -9.82 -11.17 3.69
N LEU A 7 -9.09 -11.05 4.80
CA LEU A 7 -7.68 -10.64 4.79
C LEU A 7 -6.80 -11.85 4.51
N ARG A 8 -6.27 -11.92 3.30
CA ARG A 8 -5.44 -13.03 2.81
C ARG A 8 -4.21 -12.44 2.10
N PRO A 9 -2.97 -12.71 2.58
CA PRO A 9 -2.61 -13.58 3.71
C PRO A 9 -3.02 -13.01 5.08
N ALA A 10 -3.42 -13.89 6.00
CA ALA A 10 -4.01 -13.52 7.30
C ALA A 10 -2.95 -13.17 8.36
N ILE A 11 -2.13 -12.16 8.08
CA ILE A 11 -1.04 -11.73 8.97
C ILE A 11 -1.58 -10.73 9.99
N ASN A 12 -1.43 -11.03 11.28
CA ASN A 12 -1.72 -10.08 12.35
C ASN A 12 -0.50 -9.17 12.57
N VAL A 13 -0.58 -7.91 12.11
CA VAL A 13 0.53 -6.95 12.14
C VAL A 13 0.89 -6.49 13.56
N GLY A 14 -0.09 -6.44 14.48
CA GLY A 14 0.12 -6.06 15.88
C GLY A 14 0.93 -7.09 16.66
N ILE A 15 0.72 -8.38 16.38
CA ILE A 15 1.45 -9.49 17.05
C ILE A 15 2.72 -9.86 16.29
N SER A 16 2.74 -9.70 14.96
CA SER A 16 3.87 -10.09 14.13
C SER A 16 5.08 -9.18 14.36
N VAL A 17 6.24 -9.78 14.68
CA VAL A 17 7.49 -9.07 14.92
C VAL A 17 8.61 -9.75 14.14
N SER A 18 9.47 -8.95 13.49
CA SER A 18 10.74 -9.41 12.95
C SER A 18 11.87 -9.00 13.87
N ARG A 19 12.65 -9.97 14.36
CA ARG A 19 13.83 -9.71 15.21
C ARG A 19 15.02 -9.13 14.43
N VAL A 20 15.06 -9.35 13.12
CA VAL A 20 16.11 -8.80 12.23
C VAL A 20 15.73 -7.38 11.77
N GLY A 21 14.43 -7.10 11.65
CA GLY A 21 13.92 -5.78 11.27
C GLY A 21 14.37 -5.34 9.87
N GLY A 22 14.65 -4.04 9.73
CA GLY A 22 15.01 -3.43 8.45
C GLY A 22 16.37 -3.85 7.88
N ALA A 23 17.19 -4.61 8.64
CA ALA A 23 18.46 -5.13 8.13
C ALA A 23 18.25 -6.23 7.06
N ALA A 24 17.10 -6.92 7.07
CA ALA A 24 16.73 -7.90 6.05
C ALA A 24 16.07 -7.27 4.80
N GLN A 25 15.90 -5.95 4.77
CA GLN A 25 15.17 -5.25 3.70
C GLN A 25 16.12 -4.53 2.75
N THR A 26 15.71 -4.41 1.49
CA THR A 26 16.39 -3.52 0.53
C THR A 26 16.18 -2.06 0.93
N LYS A 27 17.06 -1.17 0.43
CA LYS A 27 16.93 0.27 0.69
C LYS A 27 15.59 0.81 0.19
N ALA A 28 15.09 0.30 -0.95
CA ALA A 28 13.79 0.65 -1.50
C ALA A 28 12.63 0.37 -0.52
N ILE A 29 12.55 -0.87 0.01
CA ILE A 29 11.50 -1.25 0.96
C ILE A 29 11.65 -0.50 2.28
N LYS A 30 12.87 -0.35 2.79
CA LYS A 30 13.10 0.37 4.05
C LYS A 30 12.66 1.83 3.98
N LYS A 31 12.87 2.50 2.83
CA LYS A 31 12.46 3.90 2.60
C LYS A 31 10.94 4.09 2.68
N ILE A 32 10.16 3.09 2.28
CA ILE A 32 8.69 3.22 2.17
C ILE A 32 7.92 2.52 3.30
N ALA A 33 8.42 1.40 3.83
CA ALA A 33 7.69 0.55 4.76
C ALA A 33 7.98 0.88 6.23
N GLY A 34 8.87 1.84 6.50
CA GLY A 34 9.27 2.23 7.85
C GLY A 34 8.11 2.72 8.72
N THR A 35 7.13 3.43 8.13
CA THR A 35 5.95 3.93 8.86
C THR A 35 4.75 2.99 8.76
N LEU A 36 4.72 2.06 7.79
CA LEU A 36 3.56 1.21 7.51
C LEU A 36 3.10 0.41 8.73
N LYS A 37 4.02 -0.17 9.49
CA LYS A 37 3.67 -0.95 10.70
C LYS A 37 3.02 -0.06 11.77
N LEU A 38 3.54 1.15 11.96
CA LEU A 38 3.01 2.10 12.93
C LEU A 38 1.62 2.60 12.52
N GLU A 39 1.44 2.92 11.23
CA GLU A 39 0.15 3.36 10.69
C GLU A 39 -0.93 2.28 10.82
N LEU A 40 -0.60 1.01 10.55
CA LEU A 40 -1.55 -0.10 10.72
C LEU A 40 -1.87 -0.37 12.19
N ALA A 41 -0.91 -0.23 13.10
CA ALA A 41 -1.16 -0.37 14.53
C ALA A 41 -2.08 0.76 15.06
N GLN A 42 -1.81 2.01 14.67
CA GLN A 42 -2.67 3.15 15.01
C GLN A 42 -4.07 2.99 14.41
N PHE A 43 -4.17 2.47 13.18
CA PHE A 43 -5.47 2.15 12.58
C PHE A 43 -6.25 1.14 13.42
N ASP A 44 -5.62 0.09 13.92
CA ASP A 44 -6.30 -0.93 14.71
C ASP A 44 -6.82 -0.38 16.05
N GLU A 45 -6.03 0.48 16.71
CA GLU A 45 -6.43 1.19 17.93
C GLU A 45 -7.62 2.13 17.67
N LEU A 46 -7.55 2.96 16.63
CA LEU A 46 -8.63 3.88 16.25
C LEU A 46 -9.88 3.15 15.77
N ALA A 47 -9.72 2.03 15.07
CA ALA A 47 -10.84 1.21 14.59
C ALA A 47 -11.60 0.56 15.75
N ALA A 48 -10.91 0.20 16.84
CA ALA A 48 -11.55 -0.27 18.06
C ALA A 48 -12.26 0.88 18.80
N PHE A 49 -11.62 2.05 18.91
CA PHE A 49 -12.19 3.21 19.62
C PHE A 49 -13.41 3.80 18.90
N SER A 50 -13.36 3.88 17.57
CA SER A 50 -14.45 4.41 16.74
C SER A 50 -15.75 3.60 16.80
N GLN A 51 -15.73 2.37 17.32
CA GLN A 51 -16.96 1.60 17.57
C GLN A 51 -17.80 2.18 18.71
N PHE A 52 -17.18 2.99 19.58
CA PHE A 52 -17.81 3.57 20.77
C PHE A 52 -18.08 5.08 20.64
N ALA A 53 -17.61 5.71 19.56
CA ALA A 53 -17.75 7.15 19.34
C ALA A 53 -18.70 7.42 18.15
N SER A 54 -19.70 8.27 18.36
CA SER A 54 -20.66 8.65 17.32
C SER A 54 -20.11 9.72 16.37
N ASP A 55 -19.31 10.65 16.89
CA ASP A 55 -18.66 11.71 16.12
C ASP A 55 -17.15 11.53 16.16
N LEU A 56 -16.55 11.41 14.98
CA LEU A 56 -15.11 11.38 14.78
C LEU A 56 -14.69 12.66 14.09
N ASP A 57 -13.64 13.30 14.60
CA ASP A 57 -13.04 14.44 13.94
C ASP A 57 -12.44 14.06 12.57
N ALA A 58 -12.27 15.06 11.70
CA ALA A 58 -11.83 14.84 10.32
C ALA A 58 -10.46 14.14 10.23
N ALA A 59 -9.55 14.35 11.19
CA ALA A 59 -8.24 13.71 11.16
C ALA A 59 -8.36 12.21 11.45
N THR A 60 -9.17 11.83 12.45
CA THR A 60 -9.46 10.42 12.75
C THR A 60 -10.16 9.71 11.59
N GLN A 61 -11.14 10.37 10.96
CA GLN A 61 -11.81 9.81 9.77
C GLN A 61 -10.82 9.55 8.63
N LYS A 62 -9.89 10.49 8.38
CA LYS A 62 -8.86 10.32 7.35
C LYS A 62 -7.90 9.18 7.67
N GLN A 63 -7.46 9.05 8.93
CA GLN A 63 -6.60 7.95 9.37
C GLN A 63 -7.30 6.59 9.23
N LEU A 64 -8.57 6.49 9.64
CA LEU A 64 -9.37 5.27 9.45
C LEU A 64 -9.55 4.93 7.98
N GLY A 65 -9.84 5.93 7.14
CA GLY A 65 -9.95 5.77 5.71
C GLY A 65 -8.65 5.25 5.07
N ARG A 66 -7.51 5.81 5.47
CA ARG A 66 -6.19 5.35 4.98
C ARG A 66 -5.88 3.93 5.45
N GLY A 67 -6.09 3.63 6.73
CA GLY A 67 -5.84 2.30 7.28
C GLY A 67 -6.68 1.19 6.63
N LYS A 68 -7.95 1.47 6.30
CA LYS A 68 -8.80 0.57 5.50
C LYS A 68 -8.17 0.27 4.14
N ARG A 69 -7.69 1.29 3.43
CA ARG A 69 -7.02 1.13 2.12
C ARG A 69 -5.70 0.38 2.25
N LEU A 70 -4.89 0.67 3.27
CA LEU A 70 -3.65 -0.06 3.53
C LEU A 70 -3.90 -1.56 3.76
N ARG A 71 -4.99 -1.92 4.46
CA ARG A 71 -5.37 -3.33 4.62
C ARG A 71 -5.79 -4.00 3.30
N GLU A 72 -6.54 -3.30 2.45
CA GLU A 72 -6.89 -3.81 1.12
C GLU A 72 -5.66 -3.97 0.21
N LEU A 73 -4.72 -3.02 0.25
CA LEU A 73 -3.47 -3.06 -0.52
C LEU A 73 -2.60 -4.28 -0.19
N LEU A 74 -2.66 -4.77 1.05
CA LEU A 74 -1.87 -5.91 1.52
C LEU A 74 -2.53 -7.27 1.23
N LYS A 75 -3.74 -7.29 0.66
CA LYS A 75 -4.35 -8.53 0.19
C LYS A 75 -3.64 -9.01 -1.07
N GLN A 76 -3.34 -10.30 -1.10
CA GLN A 76 -2.65 -10.93 -2.21
C GLN A 76 -3.23 -12.32 -2.46
N PRO A 77 -3.64 -12.62 -3.71
CA PRO A 77 -4.13 -13.95 -4.04
C PRO A 77 -3.02 -14.99 -3.96
N GLN A 78 -3.42 -16.23 -3.71
CA GLN A 78 -2.51 -17.37 -3.66
C GLN A 78 -1.78 -17.54 -5.00
N PHE A 79 -0.52 -17.98 -4.94
CA PHE A 79 0.33 -18.24 -6.12
C PHE A 79 0.60 -17.03 -7.03
N SER A 80 0.38 -15.81 -6.54
CA SER A 80 0.64 -14.59 -7.30
C SER A 80 1.71 -13.73 -6.62
N PRO A 81 2.97 -14.20 -6.49
CA PRO A 81 4.05 -13.42 -5.87
C PRO A 81 4.29 -12.11 -6.61
N LEU A 82 4.58 -11.04 -5.86
CA LEU A 82 4.96 -9.74 -6.42
C LEU A 82 6.46 -9.60 -6.46
N ILE A 83 7.00 -9.04 -7.55
CA ILE A 83 8.41 -8.65 -7.63
C ILE A 83 8.69 -7.42 -6.75
N LEU A 84 9.96 -7.16 -6.44
CA LEU A 84 10.37 -6.04 -5.58
C LEU A 84 9.79 -4.69 -6.05
N ALA A 85 9.87 -4.39 -7.34
CA ALA A 85 9.39 -3.12 -7.88
C ALA A 85 7.86 -2.95 -7.74
N GLU A 86 7.09 -4.02 -7.93
CA GLU A 86 5.64 -4.01 -7.73
C GLU A 86 5.28 -3.81 -6.26
N GLN A 87 5.95 -4.52 -5.34
CA GLN A 87 5.76 -4.33 -3.90
C GLN A 87 6.04 -2.89 -3.49
N VAL A 88 7.13 -2.32 -4.00
CA VAL A 88 7.52 -0.92 -3.75
C VAL A 88 6.44 0.03 -4.25
N ALA A 89 5.94 -0.16 -5.47
CA ALA A 89 4.91 0.69 -6.04
C ALA A 89 3.60 0.67 -5.22
N VAL A 90 3.12 -0.53 -4.89
CA VAL A 90 1.86 -0.72 -4.16
C VAL A 90 1.92 -0.11 -2.76
N VAL A 91 3.00 -0.40 -2.02
CA VAL A 91 3.17 0.13 -0.64
C VAL A 91 3.37 1.65 -0.66
N TYR A 92 4.14 2.18 -1.62
CA TYR A 92 4.37 3.61 -1.74
C TYR A 92 3.07 4.39 -1.98
N ALA A 93 2.20 3.88 -2.86
CA ALA A 93 0.92 4.52 -3.18
C ALA A 93 0.03 4.69 -1.93
N GLY A 94 -0.03 3.65 -1.08
CA GLY A 94 -0.80 3.67 0.16
C GLY A 94 -0.21 4.56 1.24
N VAL A 95 1.08 4.37 1.56
CA VAL A 95 1.75 5.09 2.66
C VAL A 95 1.81 6.60 2.40
N LYS A 96 2.00 7.01 1.14
CA LYS A 96 1.99 8.43 0.76
C LYS A 96 0.57 9.03 0.64
N GLY A 97 -0.49 8.24 0.83
CA GLY A 97 -1.87 8.69 0.74
C GLY A 97 -2.28 9.13 -0.67
N LEU A 98 -1.57 8.67 -1.71
CA LEU A 98 -1.84 9.07 -3.11
C LEU A 98 -3.16 8.49 -3.63
N ILE A 99 -3.67 7.47 -2.95
CA ILE A 99 -4.92 6.77 -3.26
C ILE A 99 -6.02 7.03 -2.22
N ASP A 100 -5.89 8.06 -1.38
CA ASP A 100 -6.91 8.39 -0.36
C ASP A 100 -8.28 8.75 -0.99
N GLU A 101 -8.31 9.13 -2.26
CA GLU A 101 -9.52 9.41 -3.03
C GLU A 101 -10.17 8.14 -3.62
N VAL A 102 -9.42 7.04 -3.74
CA VAL A 102 -9.90 5.79 -4.32
C VAL A 102 -10.89 5.13 -3.35
N PRO A 103 -12.08 4.71 -3.79
CA PRO A 103 -12.99 3.91 -2.96
C PRO A 103 -12.33 2.62 -2.49
N VAL A 104 -12.56 2.22 -1.24
CA VAL A 104 -11.90 1.05 -0.61
C VAL A 104 -12.10 -0.23 -1.44
N GLU A 105 -13.29 -0.41 -2.00
CA GLU A 105 -13.67 -1.56 -2.83
C GLU A 105 -12.86 -1.67 -4.13
N LEU A 106 -12.39 -0.54 -4.67
CA LEU A 106 -11.63 -0.49 -5.91
C LEU A 106 -10.12 -0.56 -5.69
N VAL A 107 -9.63 -0.58 -4.45
CA VAL A 107 -8.19 -0.60 -4.15
C VAL A 107 -7.51 -1.86 -4.70
N SER A 108 -8.15 -3.02 -4.61
CA SER A 108 -7.61 -4.26 -5.19
C SER A 108 -7.55 -4.21 -6.71
N GLN A 109 -8.50 -3.53 -7.37
CA GLN A 109 -8.45 -3.29 -8.81
C GLN A 109 -7.32 -2.32 -9.16
N PHE A 110 -7.22 -1.20 -8.46
CA PHE A 110 -6.17 -0.19 -8.62
C PHE A 110 -4.77 -0.83 -8.55
N THR A 111 -4.52 -1.72 -7.58
CA THR A 111 -3.21 -2.39 -7.47
C THR A 111 -2.90 -3.34 -8.62
N ARG A 112 -3.90 -3.97 -9.23
CA ARG A 112 -3.70 -4.77 -10.45
C ARG A 112 -3.36 -3.85 -11.62
N GLU A 113 -4.16 -2.81 -11.84
CA GLU A 113 -3.99 -1.87 -12.95
C GLU A 113 -2.66 -1.11 -12.85
N LEU A 114 -2.27 -0.69 -11.64
CA LEU A 114 -0.96 -0.03 -11.42
C LEU A 114 0.19 -0.96 -11.81
N ARG A 115 0.12 -2.24 -11.47
CA ARG A 115 1.17 -3.21 -11.83
C ARG A 115 1.22 -3.44 -13.34
N GLU A 116 0.08 -3.58 -13.99
CA GLU A 116 -0.01 -3.75 -15.44
C GLU A 116 0.47 -2.51 -16.19
N TYR A 117 0.09 -1.33 -15.71
CA TYR A 117 0.54 -0.05 -16.25
C TYR A 117 2.06 0.11 -16.10
N LEU A 118 2.64 -0.22 -14.94
CA LEU A 118 4.09 -0.14 -14.75
C LEU A 118 4.86 -1.10 -15.66
N LYS A 119 4.32 -2.29 -15.93
CA LYS A 119 4.92 -3.25 -16.88
C LYS A 119 4.89 -2.74 -18.32
N SER A 120 3.79 -2.10 -18.72
CA SER A 120 3.54 -1.74 -20.11
C SER A 120 4.11 -0.37 -20.47
N ASN A 121 3.92 0.63 -19.59
CA ASN A 121 4.21 2.04 -19.87
C ASN A 121 5.50 2.53 -19.20
N LYS A 122 5.88 1.94 -18.06
CA LYS A 122 7.09 2.35 -17.33
C LYS A 122 8.01 1.18 -16.95
N PRO A 123 8.42 0.33 -17.92
CA PRO A 123 9.31 -0.80 -17.65
C PRO A 123 10.67 -0.35 -17.06
N GLU A 124 11.11 0.87 -17.36
CA GLU A 124 12.33 1.47 -16.80
C GLU A 124 12.29 1.57 -15.27
N PHE A 125 11.12 1.89 -14.68
CA PHE A 125 10.95 1.90 -13.24
C PHE A 125 11.25 0.53 -12.63
N ILE A 126 10.73 -0.53 -13.26
CA ILE A 126 10.93 -1.91 -12.82
C ILE A 126 12.43 -2.26 -12.87
N SER A 127 13.09 -1.96 -13.98
CA SER A 127 14.52 -2.24 -14.17
C SER A 127 15.40 -1.50 -13.16
N LYS A 128 15.15 -0.21 -12.92
CA LYS A 128 15.91 0.61 -11.96
C LYS A 128 15.76 0.07 -10.54
N VAL A 129 14.53 -0.18 -10.07
CA VAL A 129 14.29 -0.64 -8.70
C VAL A 129 14.82 -2.06 -8.46
N GLN A 130 14.73 -2.95 -9.46
CA GLN A 130 15.28 -4.31 -9.33
C GLN A 130 16.81 -4.33 -9.27
N THR A 131 17.46 -3.52 -10.10
CA THR A 131 18.92 -3.50 -10.22
C THR A 131 19.55 -2.76 -9.04
N GLU A 132 19.09 -1.54 -8.78
CA GLU A 132 19.70 -0.69 -7.76
C GLU A 132 19.24 -1.06 -6.34
N LYS A 133 18.11 -1.78 -6.21
CA LYS A 133 17.48 -2.15 -4.92
C LYS A 133 17.18 -0.92 -4.04
N GLN A 134 17.08 0.26 -4.66
CA GLN A 134 16.78 1.54 -4.04
C GLN A 134 15.71 2.28 -4.85
N LEU A 135 15.01 3.20 -4.20
CA LEU A 135 14.05 4.08 -4.85
C LEU A 135 14.70 5.47 -4.99
N SER A 136 15.38 5.68 -6.12
CA SER A 136 15.97 6.97 -6.51
C SER A 136 14.88 8.03 -6.74
N GLU A 137 15.26 9.30 -6.75
CA GLU A 137 14.31 10.40 -6.96
C GLU A 137 13.66 10.34 -8.33
N GLU A 138 14.42 9.95 -9.37
CA GLU A 138 13.89 9.72 -10.72
C GLU A 138 12.85 8.59 -10.74
N ALA A 139 13.14 7.46 -10.09
CA ALA A 139 12.19 6.34 -10.00
C ALA A 139 10.95 6.71 -9.19
N GLU A 140 11.11 7.53 -8.16
CA GLU A 140 10.00 8.05 -7.37
C GLU A 140 9.11 9.00 -8.17
N ALA A 141 9.70 9.87 -9.01
CA ALA A 141 8.94 10.75 -9.91
C ALA A 141 8.12 9.94 -10.93
N MET A 142 8.75 8.97 -11.60
CA MET A 142 8.07 8.08 -12.55
C MET A 142 6.91 7.32 -11.89
N LEU A 143 7.10 6.86 -10.66
CA LEU A 143 6.08 6.16 -9.89
C LEU A 143 4.89 7.07 -9.52
N LYS A 144 5.15 8.30 -9.06
CA LYS A 144 4.08 9.27 -8.74
C LYS A 144 3.22 9.57 -9.95
N GLU A 145 3.84 9.81 -11.10
CA GLU A 145 3.13 10.01 -12.37
C GLU A 145 2.28 8.79 -12.73
N ALA A 146 2.84 7.58 -12.66
CA ALA A 146 2.09 6.34 -12.96
C ALA A 146 0.86 6.18 -12.05
N ILE A 147 1.04 6.44 -10.75
CA ILE A 147 -0.05 6.39 -9.77
C ILE A 147 -1.14 7.40 -10.12
N ASN A 148 -0.76 8.63 -10.48
CA ASN A 148 -1.71 9.68 -10.84
C ASN A 148 -2.49 9.35 -12.11
N GLU A 149 -1.83 8.83 -13.15
CA GLU A 149 -2.48 8.43 -14.40
C GLU A 149 -3.43 7.25 -14.23
N VAL A 150 -3.03 6.22 -13.49
CA VAL A 150 -3.91 5.08 -13.21
C VAL A 150 -5.08 5.52 -12.34
N LYS A 151 -4.83 6.35 -11.33
CA LYS A 151 -5.88 6.89 -10.46
C LYS A 151 -6.89 7.72 -11.26
N SER A 152 -6.42 8.64 -12.12
CA SER A 152 -7.32 9.50 -12.90
C SER A 152 -8.14 8.68 -13.90
N THR A 153 -7.53 7.69 -14.55
CA THR A 153 -8.22 6.78 -15.47
C THR A 153 -9.30 5.97 -14.76
N MET A 154 -9.00 5.46 -13.56
CA MET A 154 -9.94 4.67 -12.77
C MET A 154 -11.10 5.53 -12.24
N LEU A 155 -10.83 6.77 -11.81
CA LEU A 155 -11.87 7.69 -11.35
C LEU A 155 -12.73 8.25 -12.50
N ALA A 156 -12.20 8.31 -13.72
CA ALA A 156 -12.97 8.71 -14.90
C ALA A 156 -13.89 7.61 -15.44
N THR A 157 -13.65 6.35 -15.06
CA THR A 157 -14.43 5.18 -15.49
C THR A 157 -15.39 4.66 -14.43
N ALA A 158 -15.31 5.17 -13.20
CA ALA A 158 -16.20 4.87 -12.07
C ALA A 158 -17.39 5.85 -12.02
#